data_AF-A0A961FXA5-F1
#
_entry.id   AF-A0A961FXA5-F1
#
_cell.length_a   1.000
_cell.length_b   1.000
_cell.length_c   1.000
_cell.angle_alpha   90.00
_cell.angle_beta   90.00
_cell.angle_gamma   90.00
#
_symmetry.space_group_name_H-M   'P 1'
#
loop_
_entity.id
_entity.type
_entity.pdbx_description
1 polymer ?
#
loop_
_entity_poly.entity_id
_entity_poly.type
_entity_poly.pdbx_seq_one_letter_code
_entity_poly.pdbx_strand_id
1 'polypeptide(L)'
;MSTPDTEEIERAQAWIGDAVLALCARRWILARRGAMDGALQARMTSNQFLSAFGNPTAVEARIGRIYEAEGLEAAFAHIEETLFPLVEKQEKNRGRRR
;
A
#
# COMPACT_ATOMS: atom_id res chain seq x y z
N MET A 1 -27.10 -5.15 -0.06
CA MET A 1 -26.67 -4.47 -1.29
C MET A 1 -26.26 -3.06 -0.90
N SER A 2 -25.00 -2.71 -1.10
CA SER A 2 -24.54 -1.32 -0.93
C SER A 2 -25.19 -0.45 -2.01
N THR A 3 -25.47 0.82 -1.72
CA THR A 3 -25.99 1.75 -2.73
C THR A 3 -24.86 2.21 -3.65
N PRO A 4 -25.15 2.60 -4.91
CA PRO A 4 -24.14 3.06 -5.87
C PRO A 4 -23.22 4.14 -5.31
N ASP A 5 -23.78 5.08 -4.54
CA ASP A 5 -23.03 6.18 -3.91
C ASP A 5 -21.95 5.68 -2.93
N THR A 6 -22.19 4.55 -2.26
CA THR A 6 -21.22 3.98 -1.31
C THR A 6 -20.02 3.40 -2.03
N GLU A 7 -20.24 2.75 -3.18
CA GLU A 7 -19.16 2.18 -4.00
C GLU A 7 -18.32 3.26 -4.66
N GLU A 8 -18.93 4.36 -5.10
CA GLU A 8 -18.20 5.49 -5.67
C GLU A 8 -17.31 6.19 -4.63
N ILE A 9 -17.84 6.39 -3.41
CA ILE A 9 -17.05 6.92 -2.28
C ILE A 9 -15.87 6.00 -1.96
N GLU A 10 -16.08 4.69 -1.90
CA GLU A 10 -15.01 3.73 -1.61
C GLU A 10 -13.92 3.78 -2.70
N ARG A 11 -14.31 3.85 -3.98
CA ARG A 11 -13.36 3.97 -5.09
C ARG A 11 -12.59 5.28 -5.07
N ALA A 12 -13.23 6.39 -4.72
CA ALA A 12 -12.55 7.69 -4.57
C ALA A 12 -11.53 7.64 -3.43
N GLN A 13 -11.88 7.04 -2.30
CA GLN A 13 -10.96 6.81 -1.18
C GLN A 13 -9.80 5.89 -1.59
N ALA A 14 -10.08 4.82 -2.34
CA ALA A 14 -9.06 3.92 -2.84
C ALA A 14 -8.10 4.62 -3.80
N TRP A 15 -8.61 5.48 -4.68
CA TRP A 15 -7.79 6.27 -5.60
C TRP A 15 -6.77 7.16 -4.88
N ILE A 16 -7.20 7.81 -3.79
CA ILE A 16 -6.31 8.61 -2.93
C ILE A 16 -5.33 7.69 -2.19
N GLY A 17 -5.83 6.58 -1.65
CA GLY A 17 -5.04 5.59 -0.93
C GLY A 17 -3.91 4.96 -1.75
N ASP A 18 -4.16 4.66 -3.04
CA ASP A 18 -3.14 4.16 -3.96
C ASP A 18 -2.00 5.18 -4.14
N ALA A 19 -2.32 6.47 -4.31
CA ALA A 19 -1.31 7.51 -4.42
C ALA A 19 -0.44 7.61 -3.14
N VAL A 20 -1.07 7.54 -1.97
CA VAL A 20 -0.39 7.53 -0.67
C VAL A 20 0.49 6.29 -0.51
N LEU A 21 -0.04 5.11 -0.83
CA LEU A 21 0.69 3.84 -0.80
C LEU A 21 1.91 3.88 -1.73
N ALA A 22 1.74 4.39 -2.95
CA ALA A 22 2.82 4.51 -3.91
C ALA A 22 3.91 5.46 -3.44
N LEU A 23 3.57 6.57 -2.78
CA LEU A 23 4.55 7.47 -2.18
C LEU A 23 5.31 6.79 -1.02
N CYS A 24 4.58 6.14 -0.11
CA CYS A 24 5.17 5.40 1.01
C CYS A 24 6.14 4.32 0.51
N ALA A 25 5.73 3.51 -0.47
CA ALA A 25 6.56 2.48 -1.08
C ALA A 25 7.85 3.07 -1.69
N ARG A 26 7.77 4.18 -2.45
CA ARG A 26 8.95 4.85 -3.01
C ARG A 26 9.91 5.34 -1.92
N ARG A 27 9.39 5.96 -0.86
CA ARG A 27 10.20 6.42 0.28
C ARG A 27 10.93 5.26 0.95
N TRP A 28 10.21 4.16 1.20
CA TRP A 28 10.77 2.96 1.80
C TRP A 28 11.87 2.33 0.93
N ILE A 29 11.64 2.23 -0.37
CA ILE A 29 12.61 1.71 -1.34
C ILE A 29 13.88 2.56 -1.35
N LEU A 30 13.75 3.87 -1.45
CA LEU A 30 14.90 4.78 -1.46
C LEU A 30 15.70 4.67 -0.15
N ALA A 31 15.02 4.62 1.00
CA ALA A 31 15.67 4.48 2.31
C ALA A 31 16.42 3.14 2.46
N ARG A 32 15.88 2.04 1.90
CA ARG A 32 16.41 0.69 2.10
C ARG A 32 17.43 0.25 1.05
N ARG A 33 17.29 0.75 -0.18
CA ARG A 33 18.12 0.36 -1.33
C ARG A 33 19.13 1.44 -1.73
N GLY A 34 18.92 2.69 -1.33
CA GLY A 34 19.72 3.83 -1.81
C GLY A 34 19.56 4.10 -3.31
N ALA A 35 18.59 3.46 -3.97
CA ALA A 35 18.35 3.53 -5.40
C ALA A 35 16.87 3.27 -5.71
N MET A 36 16.43 3.66 -6.91
CA MET A 36 15.10 3.35 -7.41
C MET A 36 14.98 1.86 -7.74
N ASP A 37 13.88 1.24 -7.34
CA ASP A 37 13.51 -0.14 -7.72
C ASP A 37 12.03 -0.18 -8.13
N GLY A 38 11.78 0.06 -9.42
CA GLY A 38 10.41 0.06 -9.96
C GLY A 38 9.73 -1.31 -9.89
N ALA A 39 10.50 -2.40 -9.96
CA ALA A 39 9.96 -3.75 -9.87
C ALA A 39 9.53 -4.11 -8.44
N LEU A 40 10.24 -3.61 -7.43
CA LEU A 40 9.80 -3.71 -6.04
C LEU A 40 8.60 -2.81 -5.77
N GLN A 41 8.62 -1.56 -6.27
CA GLN A 41 7.48 -0.65 -6.12
C GLN A 41 6.19 -1.25 -6.70
N ALA A 42 6.22 -1.74 -7.93
CA ALA A 42 5.06 -2.35 -8.58
C ALA A 42 4.52 -3.58 -7.80
N ARG A 43 5.40 -4.36 -7.16
CA ARG A 43 4.98 -5.48 -6.31
C ARG A 43 4.29 -5.00 -5.03
N MET A 44 4.87 -4.01 -4.35
CA MET A 44 4.33 -3.45 -3.10
C MET A 44 2.94 -2.82 -3.26
N THR A 45 2.60 -2.36 -4.46
CA THR A 45 1.31 -1.72 -4.76
C THR A 45 0.39 -2.58 -5.63
N SER A 46 0.74 -3.85 -5.89
CA SER A 46 -0.07 -4.72 -6.75
C SER A 46 -1.30 -5.27 -6.04
N ASN A 47 -2.41 -5.43 -6.77
CA ASN A 47 -3.59 -6.15 -6.27
C ASN A 47 -3.27 -7.57 -5.77
N GLN A 48 -2.29 -8.24 -6.38
CA GLN A 48 -1.81 -9.55 -5.91
C GLN A 48 -1.18 -9.47 -4.52
N PHE A 49 -0.45 -8.40 -4.22
CA PHE A 49 0.12 -8.21 -2.89
C PHE A 49 -0.97 -7.78 -1.89
N LEU A 50 -1.81 -6.82 -2.26
CA LEU A 50 -2.87 -6.30 -1.40
C LEU A 50 -3.94 -7.35 -1.07
N SER A 51 -4.15 -8.34 -1.95
CA SER A 51 -5.07 -9.45 -1.68
C SER A 51 -4.68 -10.32 -0.47
N ALA A 52 -3.41 -10.27 -0.04
CA ALA A 52 -2.97 -10.92 1.20
C ALA A 52 -3.54 -10.25 2.47
N PHE A 53 -4.09 -9.04 2.34
CA PHE A 53 -4.63 -8.23 3.44
C PHE A 53 -6.14 -8.01 3.35
N GLY A 54 -6.78 -8.44 2.26
CA GLY A 54 -8.22 -8.29 2.03
C GLY A 54 -8.54 -7.91 0.58
N ASN A 55 -9.72 -7.33 0.35
CA ASN A 55 -10.03 -6.76 -0.95
C ASN A 55 -9.08 -5.57 -1.24
N PRO A 56 -8.34 -5.53 -2.37
CA PRO A 56 -7.38 -4.47 -2.67
C PRO A 56 -7.96 -3.06 -2.58
N THR A 57 -9.13 -2.83 -3.18
CA THR A 57 -9.82 -1.53 -3.15
C THR A 57 -10.18 -1.13 -1.73
N ALA A 58 -10.63 -2.07 -0.90
CA ALA A 58 -10.94 -1.78 0.51
C ALA A 58 -9.69 -1.45 1.34
N VAL A 59 -8.55 -2.09 1.03
CA VAL A 59 -7.25 -1.80 1.65
C VAL A 59 -6.78 -0.40 1.28
N GLU A 60 -6.81 -0.06 -0.01
CA GLU A 60 -6.48 1.28 -0.50
C GLU A 60 -7.44 2.33 0.08
N ALA A 61 -8.75 2.07 0.10
CA ALA A 61 -9.74 2.98 0.67
C ALA A 61 -9.50 3.23 2.15
N ARG A 62 -9.05 2.23 2.91
CA ARG A 62 -8.65 2.42 4.32
C ARG A 62 -7.48 3.38 4.42
N ILE A 63 -6.45 3.23 3.59
CA ILE A 63 -5.30 4.15 3.55
C ILE A 63 -5.77 5.57 3.23
N GLY A 64 -6.62 5.73 2.21
CA GLY A 64 -7.17 7.03 1.83
C GLY A 64 -7.96 7.68 2.97
N ARG A 65 -8.79 6.92 3.69
CA ARG A 65 -9.54 7.43 4.87
C ARG A 65 -8.62 7.88 6.00
N ILE A 66 -7.57 7.13 6.31
CA ILE A 66 -6.60 7.52 7.35
C ILE A 66 -5.87 8.79 6.93
N TYR A 67 -5.45 8.89 5.67
CA TYR A 67 -4.81 10.10 5.14
C TYR A 67 -5.71 11.33 5.25
N GLU A 68 -6.97 11.23 4.84
CA GLU A 68 -7.92 12.35 4.90
C GLU A 68 -8.23 12.78 6.35
N ALA A 69 -8.26 11.83 7.29
CA ALA A 69 -8.59 12.12 8.69
C ALA A 69 -7.39 12.61 9.51
N GLU A 70 -6.20 12.05 9.29
CA GLU A 70 -5.06 12.14 10.21
C GLU A 70 -3.76 12.57 9.51
N GLY A 71 -3.76 12.71 8.18
CA GLY A 71 -2.61 13.16 7.41
C GLY A 71 -1.66 12.05 7.00
N LEU A 72 -0.56 12.46 6.38
CA LEU A 72 0.36 11.57 5.68
C LEU A 72 1.15 10.68 6.64
N GLU A 73 1.56 11.22 7.79
CA GLU A 73 2.34 10.51 8.81
C GLU A 73 1.56 9.32 9.38
N ALA A 74 0.27 9.52 9.69
CA ALA A 74 -0.59 8.45 10.20
C ALA A 74 -0.83 7.35 9.14
N ALA A 75 -1.06 7.75 7.89
CA ALA A 75 -1.22 6.80 6.80
C ALA A 75 0.07 5.98 6.55
N PHE A 76 1.24 6.60 6.65
CA PHE A 76 2.52 5.91 6.53
C PHE A 76 2.76 4.95 7.69
N ALA A 77 2.51 5.37 8.93
CA ALA A 77 2.60 4.46 10.08
C ALA A 77 1.71 3.22 9.88
N HIS A 78 0.47 3.42 9.44
CA HIS A 78 -0.44 2.32 9.12
C HIS A 78 0.13 1.37 8.05
N ILE A 79 0.64 1.91 6.94
CA ILE A 79 1.24 1.09 5.86
C ILE A 79 2.47 0.33 6.36
N GLU A 80 3.35 0.98 7.11
CA GLU A 80 4.60 0.41 7.62
C GLU A 80 4.34 -0.70 8.63
N GLU A 81 3.35 -0.54 9.50
CA GLU A 81 2.98 -1.54 10.51
C GLU A 81 2.25 -2.74 9.91
N THR A 82 1.44 -2.53 8.86
CA THR A 82 0.56 -3.56 8.32
C THR A 82 1.12 -4.26 7.09
N LEU A 83 1.56 -3.52 6.08
CA LEU A 83 1.92 -4.06 4.77
C LEU A 83 3.40 -4.48 4.71
N PHE A 84 4.30 -3.62 5.20
CA PHE A 84 5.74 -3.82 5.00
C PHE A 84 6.35 -5.06 5.67
N PRO A 85 5.85 -5.59 6.81
CA PRO A 85 6.36 -6.86 7.35
C PRO A 85 6.27 -8.01 6.35
N LEU A 86 5.24 -8.03 5.50
CA LEU A 86 5.12 -9.03 4.43
C LEU A 86 6.11 -8.78 3.30
N VAL A 87 6.32 -7.52 2.91
CA VAL A 87 7.32 -7.13 1.89
C VAL A 87 8.70 -7.64 2.30
N GLU A 88 9.10 -7.38 3.54
CA GLU A 88 10.40 -7.82 4.06
C GLU A 88 10.54 -9.34 4.07
N LYS A 89 9.49 -10.06 4.46
CA LYS A 89 9.48 -11.54 4.42
C LYS A 89 9.64 -12.05 2.99
N GLN A 90 8.96 -11.45 2.01
CA GLN A 90 9.06 -11.83 0.61
C GLN A 90 10.46 -11.56 0.04
N GLU A 91 11.06 -10.41 0.36
CA GLU A 91 12.42 -10.06 -0.09
C GLU A 91 13.48 -11.00 0.49
N LYS A 92 13.40 -11.33 1.79
CA LYS A 92 14.29 -12.31 2.43
C LYS A 92 14.22 -13.68 1.74
N ASN A 93 13.01 -14.14 1.41
CA ASN A 93 12.80 -15.42 0.73
C ASN A 93 13.33 -15.40 -0.71
N ARG A 94 13.23 -14.28 -1.42
CA ARG A 94 13.80 -14.12 -2.77
C ARG A 94 15.32 -14.11 -2.76
N GLY A 95 15.93 -13.48 -1.76
CA GLY A 95 17.38 -13.50 -1.57
C GLY A 95 17.95 -14.89 -1.31
N ARG A 96 17.20 -15.77 -0.61
CA ARG A 96 17.60 -17.17 -0.35
C ARG A 96 17.48 -18.10 -1.55
N ARG A 97 16.73 -17.71 -2.59
CA ARG A 97 16.48 -18.52 -3.80
C ARG A 97 17.41 -18.18 -4.95
N ARG A 98 18.30 -17.20 -4.76
CA ARG A 98 19.37 -16.82 -5.69
C ARG A 98 20.68 -17.36 -5.16
#